data_AF-A0A431ISE4-F1
#
_entry.id   AF-A0A431ISE4-F1
#
_cell.length_a   1.000
_cell.length_b   1.000
_cell.length_c   1.000
_cell.angle_alpha   90.00
_cell.angle_beta   90.00
_cell.angle_gamma   90.00
#
_symmetry.space_group_name_H-M   'P 1'
#
loop_
_entity.id
_entity.type
_entity.pdbx_description
1 polymer ?
#
loop_
_entity_poly.entity_id
_entity_poly.type
_entity_poly.pdbx_seq_one_letter_code
_entity_poly.pdbx_strand_id
1 'polypeptide(L)'
;MSNIYTKYFDFRGREASSISSLEWILSDLKRGFKKFSEDTNVITQENTPNNFKDIIEFYNFYNNKIKELEYRINPHFNLVHAKREEPYDKILAKVKWAYNFKGKERNQEFITVFISSTKKYPNGIKDPELESYAKEKIYQYFYKNAPIELMDINGNTYIL
;
A
#
# COMPACT_ATOMS: atom_id res chain seq x y z
N MET A 1 -22.74 8.79 19.29
CA MET A 1 -23.42 7.60 18.73
C MET A 1 -22.34 6.68 18.18
N SER A 2 -22.24 5.45 18.67
CA SER A 2 -21.31 4.45 18.14
C SER A 2 -21.76 4.07 16.74
N ASN A 3 -21.07 4.55 15.71
CA ASN A 3 -21.40 4.27 14.32
C ASN A 3 -21.15 2.76 14.09
N ILE A 4 -22.12 2.02 13.55
CA ILE A 4 -22.10 0.54 13.54
C ILE A 4 -21.04 0.00 12.55
N TYR A 5 -20.58 0.85 11.64
CA TYR A 5 -19.59 0.61 10.59
C TYR A 5 -18.15 0.45 11.08
N THR A 6 -17.89 0.73 12.36
CA THR A 6 -16.58 1.13 12.87
C THR A 6 -15.73 -0.01 13.40
N LYS A 7 -16.39 -1.06 13.89
CA LYS A 7 -15.75 -2.30 14.35
C LYS A 7 -14.94 -2.98 13.24
N TYR A 8 -15.25 -2.69 11.98
CA TYR A 8 -14.60 -3.33 10.83
C TYR A 8 -13.28 -2.68 10.40
N PHE A 9 -12.97 -1.48 10.92
CA PHE A 9 -11.82 -0.68 10.47
C PHE A 9 -10.85 -0.30 11.59
N ASP A 10 -10.95 -0.91 12.76
CA ASP A 10 -9.95 -0.71 13.82
C ASP A 10 -8.76 -1.67 13.60
N PHE A 11 -7.70 -1.12 12.99
CA PHE A 11 -6.43 -1.82 12.80
C PHE A 11 -5.35 -1.37 13.80
N ARG A 12 -5.71 -0.62 14.84
CA ARG A 12 -4.74 -0.15 15.84
C ARG A 12 -4.08 -1.35 16.53
N GLY A 13 -2.77 -1.26 16.73
CA GLY A 13 -1.96 -2.34 17.30
C GLY A 13 -1.60 -3.47 16.31
N ARG A 14 -1.98 -3.35 15.03
CA ARG A 14 -1.40 -4.19 13.96
C ARG A 14 -0.21 -3.48 13.35
N GLU A 15 0.77 -4.25 12.91
CA GLU A 15 1.96 -3.76 12.23
C GLU A 15 2.04 -4.35 10.82
N ALA A 16 2.31 -3.49 9.84
CA ALA A 16 2.67 -3.90 8.49
C ALA A 16 4.20 -4.08 8.38
N SER A 17 4.77 -5.01 9.15
CA SER A 17 6.21 -5.24 9.19
C SER A 17 6.72 -6.12 8.05
N SER A 18 5.82 -6.79 7.33
CA SER A 18 6.12 -7.71 6.23
C SER A 18 5.01 -7.73 5.17
N ILE A 19 5.33 -8.19 3.96
CA ILE A 19 4.33 -8.37 2.89
C ILE A 19 3.16 -9.24 3.38
N SER A 20 3.43 -10.35 4.07
CA SER A 20 2.38 -11.24 4.59
C SER A 20 1.48 -10.58 5.63
N SER A 21 2.05 -9.76 6.53
CA SER A 21 1.22 -8.98 7.46
C SER A 21 0.33 -7.99 6.70
N LEU A 22 0.85 -7.38 5.63
CA LEU A 22 0.08 -6.45 4.80
C LEU A 22 -1.05 -7.14 4.02
N GLU A 23 -0.82 -8.36 3.51
CA GLU A 23 -1.85 -9.17 2.87
C GLU A 23 -3.01 -9.47 3.82
N TRP A 24 -2.70 -9.80 5.08
CA TRP A 24 -3.72 -10.05 6.09
C TRP A 24 -4.54 -8.78 6.42
N ILE A 25 -3.86 -7.65 6.57
CA ILE A 25 -4.50 -6.34 6.75
C ILE A 25 -5.40 -6.01 5.56
N LEU A 26 -4.92 -6.20 4.32
CA LEU A 26 -5.69 -5.97 3.10
C LEU A 26 -6.95 -6.85 3.05
N SER A 27 -6.84 -8.12 3.42
CA SER A 27 -7.97 -9.05 3.45
C SER A 27 -9.06 -8.57 4.41
N ASP A 28 -8.67 -8.20 5.63
CA ASP A 28 -9.58 -7.67 6.64
C ASP A 28 -10.19 -6.34 6.21
N LEU A 29 -9.41 -5.47 5.56
CA LEU A 29 -9.86 -4.20 5.01
C LEU A 29 -10.92 -4.39 3.92
N LYS A 30 -10.68 -5.29 2.96
CA LYS A 30 -11.65 -5.63 1.91
C LYS A 30 -12.94 -6.18 2.49
N ARG A 31 -12.84 -7.04 3.52
CA ARG A 31 -14.01 -7.58 4.23
C ARG A 31 -14.82 -6.46 4.91
N GLY A 32 -14.14 -5.54 5.59
CA GLY A 32 -14.80 -4.39 6.21
C GLY A 32 -15.46 -3.45 5.20
N PHE A 33 -14.75 -3.16 4.11
CA PHE A 33 -15.24 -2.31 3.02
C PHE A 33 -16.47 -2.88 2.31
N LYS A 34 -16.50 -4.19 2.09
CA LYS A 34 -17.68 -4.87 1.53
C LYS A 34 -18.91 -4.70 2.43
N LYS A 35 -18.76 -4.96 3.74
CA LYS A 35 -19.85 -4.79 4.72
C LYS A 35 -20.35 -3.35 4.79
N PHE A 36 -19.42 -2.38 4.85
CA PHE A 36 -19.77 -0.96 4.79
C PHE A 36 -20.59 -0.61 3.54
N SER A 37 -20.19 -1.13 2.38
CA SER A 37 -20.90 -0.88 1.11
C SER A 37 -22.31 -1.50 1.13
N GLU A 38 -22.47 -2.70 1.69
CA GLU A 38 -23.77 -3.36 1.86
C GLU A 38 -24.68 -2.56 2.80
N ASP A 39 -24.19 -2.17 3.97
CA ASP A 39 -24.97 -1.45 4.98
C ASP A 39 -25.33 -0.02 4.53
N THR A 40 -24.48 0.66 3.74
CA THR A 40 -24.76 2.01 3.20
C THR A 40 -25.78 1.99 2.05
N ASN A 41 -25.80 0.94 1.23
CA ASN A 41 -26.83 0.76 0.20
C ASN A 41 -28.24 0.58 0.80
N VAL A 42 -28.34 0.05 2.02
CA VAL A 42 -29.61 -0.05 2.75
C VAL A 42 -30.08 1.33 3.21
N ILE A 43 -29.17 2.18 3.71
CA ILE A 43 -29.50 3.54 4.19
C ILE A 43 -30.00 4.45 3.07
N THR A 44 -29.36 4.41 1.89
CA THR A 44 -29.73 5.28 0.76
C THR A 44 -31.12 4.99 0.19
N GLN A 45 -31.66 3.79 0.44
CA GLN A 45 -33.01 3.41 0.05
C GLN A 45 -34.09 3.88 1.05
N GLU A 46 -33.73 4.10 2.32
CA GLU A 46 -34.72 4.31 3.38
C GLU A 46 -34.86 5.76 3.88
N ASN A 47 -33.86 6.64 3.75
CA ASN A 47 -33.97 8.10 3.97
C ASN A 47 -32.60 8.76 3.71
N THR A 48 -32.54 9.90 3.03
CA THR A 48 -31.27 10.61 2.75
C THR A 48 -30.72 11.26 4.03
N PRO A 49 -29.61 10.79 4.63
CA PRO A 49 -29.10 11.40 5.85
C PRO A 49 -28.33 12.68 5.51
N ASN A 50 -28.37 13.67 6.41
CA ASN A 50 -27.56 14.89 6.37
C ASN A 50 -26.02 14.65 6.29
N ASN A 51 -25.55 13.41 6.34
CA ASN A 51 -24.13 13.01 6.37
C ASN A 51 -23.66 12.27 5.10
N PHE A 52 -24.36 12.42 3.97
CA PHE A 52 -24.00 11.75 2.71
C PHE A 52 -22.57 12.08 2.22
N LYS A 53 -22.12 13.31 2.48
CA LYS A 53 -20.76 13.75 2.17
C LYS A 53 -19.69 12.92 2.92
N ASP A 54 -19.87 12.74 4.23
CA ASP A 54 -18.93 11.99 5.07
C ASP A 54 -18.84 10.52 4.64
N ILE A 55 -19.97 9.93 4.24
CA ILE A 55 -20.04 8.56 3.69
C ILE A 55 -19.23 8.44 2.40
N ILE A 56 -19.38 9.39 1.48
CA ILE A 56 -18.62 9.43 0.22
C ILE A 56 -17.12 9.61 0.50
N GLU A 57 -16.76 10.51 1.41
CA GLU A 57 -15.36 10.75 1.78
C GLU A 57 -14.72 9.49 2.39
N PHE A 58 -15.42 8.81 3.30
CA PHE A 58 -14.98 7.54 3.88
C PHE A 58 -14.83 6.44 2.82
N TYR A 59 -15.82 6.30 1.93
CA TYR A 59 -15.79 5.34 0.83
C TYR A 59 -14.57 5.57 -0.08
N ASN A 60 -14.37 6.82 -0.52
CA ASN A 60 -13.26 7.19 -1.40
C ASN A 60 -11.91 6.97 -0.73
N PHE A 61 -11.77 7.33 0.56
CA PHE A 61 -10.55 7.10 1.32
C PHE A 61 -10.18 5.62 1.34
N TYR A 62 -11.11 4.75 1.75
CA TYR A 62 -10.82 3.32 1.91
C TYR A 62 -10.67 2.58 0.58
N ASN A 63 -11.39 2.98 -0.46
CA ASN A 63 -11.20 2.45 -1.81
C ASN A 63 -9.78 2.77 -2.34
N ASN A 64 -9.31 4.01 -2.14
CA ASN A 64 -7.95 4.39 -2.51
C ASN A 64 -6.90 3.68 -1.65
N LYS A 65 -7.20 3.45 -0.37
CA LYS A 65 -6.31 2.71 0.54
C LYS A 65 -6.14 1.25 0.12
N ILE A 66 -7.22 0.58 -0.27
CA ILE A 66 -7.17 -0.80 -0.79
C ILE A 66 -6.23 -0.86 -2.00
N LYS A 67 -6.37 0.05 -2.96
CA LYS A 67 -5.50 0.13 -4.16
C LYS A 67 -4.03 0.37 -3.79
N GLU A 68 -3.77 1.24 -2.83
CA GLU A 68 -2.42 1.45 -2.30
C GLU A 68 -1.83 0.16 -1.72
N LEU A 69 -2.58 -0.56 -0.87
CA LEU A 69 -2.10 -1.77 -0.24
C LEU A 69 -1.86 -2.90 -1.26
N GLU A 70 -2.75 -3.07 -2.23
CA GLU A 70 -2.57 -4.01 -3.35
C GLU A 70 -1.27 -3.73 -4.11
N TYR A 71 -1.02 -2.46 -4.42
CA TYR A 71 0.21 -2.05 -5.09
C TYR A 71 1.46 -2.30 -4.23
N ARG A 72 1.39 -2.03 -2.91
CA ARG A 72 2.53 -2.26 -2.00
C ARG A 72 2.88 -3.75 -1.86
N ILE A 73 1.89 -4.64 -1.96
CA ILE A 73 2.09 -6.09 -1.96
C ILE A 73 2.73 -6.55 -3.27
N ASN A 74 2.30 -6.01 -4.41
CA ASN A 74 2.81 -6.38 -5.71
C ASN A 74 3.20 -5.16 -6.55
N PRO A 75 4.36 -4.53 -6.28
CA PRO A 75 4.77 -3.32 -6.96
C PRO A 75 5.22 -3.61 -8.40
N HIS A 76 4.99 -2.67 -9.31
CA HIS A 76 5.51 -2.74 -10.67
C HIS A 76 6.92 -2.14 -10.71
N PHE A 77 7.91 -2.96 -11.06
CA PHE A 77 9.31 -2.54 -11.17
C PHE A 77 10.05 -3.24 -12.29
N ASN A 78 11.11 -2.59 -12.77
CA ASN A 78 12.10 -3.19 -13.65
C ASN A 78 13.47 -3.20 -12.96
N LEU A 79 14.17 -4.32 -13.02
CA LEU A 79 15.55 -4.42 -12.55
C LEU A 79 16.51 -3.88 -13.60
N VAL A 80 17.49 -3.10 -13.16
CA VAL A 80 18.52 -2.52 -14.03
C VAL A 80 19.91 -2.71 -13.43
N HIS A 81 20.89 -2.90 -14.30
CA HIS A 81 22.30 -2.82 -13.94
C HIS A 81 22.78 -1.37 -14.00
N ALA A 82 23.39 -0.92 -12.92
CA ALA A 82 24.13 0.33 -12.90
C ALA A 82 25.63 -0.01 -12.87
N LYS A 83 26.25 0.07 -14.05
CA LYS A 83 27.70 -0.13 -14.22
C LYS A 83 28.48 0.95 -13.49
N ARG A 84 29.52 0.56 -12.76
CA ARG A 84 30.49 1.46 -12.12
C ARG A 84 31.92 0.94 -12.35
N GLU A 85 32.91 1.82 -12.21
CA GLU A 85 34.34 1.46 -12.16
C GLU A 85 34.75 0.75 -10.85
N GLU A 86 33.79 0.28 -10.06
CA GLU A 86 34.01 -0.51 -8.84
C GLU A 86 33.92 -2.00 -9.18
N PRO A 87 34.51 -2.91 -8.38
CA PRO A 87 34.68 -4.32 -8.75
C PRO A 87 33.39 -5.11 -9.00
N TYR A 88 32.22 -4.56 -8.64
CA TYR A 88 30.91 -5.19 -8.84
C TYR A 88 29.84 -4.17 -9.22
N ASP A 89 29.02 -4.52 -10.21
CA ASP A 89 27.89 -3.70 -10.67
C ASP A 89 26.76 -3.67 -9.63
N LYS A 90 26.04 -2.54 -9.57
CA LYS A 90 24.85 -2.42 -8.72
C LYS A 90 23.61 -2.91 -9.45
N ILE A 91 22.73 -3.57 -8.70
CA ILE A 91 21.39 -3.96 -9.15
C ILE A 91 20.41 -3.01 -8.49
N LEU A 92 19.68 -2.27 -9.31
CA LEU A 92 18.67 -1.30 -8.88
C LEU A 92 17.29 -1.73 -9.39
N ALA A 93 16.24 -1.38 -8.65
CA ALA A 93 14.87 -1.48 -9.12
C ALA A 93 14.36 -0.08 -9.45
N LYS A 94 13.88 0.10 -10.69
CA LYS A 94 13.08 1.25 -11.09
C LYS A 94 11.61 0.92 -10.84
N VAL A 95 11.06 1.44 -9.75
CA VAL A 95 9.70 1.13 -9.30
C VAL A 95 8.77 2.26 -9.72
N LYS A 96 7.67 1.94 -10.41
CA LYS A 96 6.71 2.93 -10.89
C LYS A 96 5.72 3.29 -9.79
N TRP A 97 5.78 4.49 -9.23
CA TRP A 97 4.83 4.93 -8.20
C TRP A 97 3.41 5.06 -8.78
N ALA A 98 2.41 4.44 -8.14
CA ALA A 98 1.07 4.31 -8.70
C ALA A 98 -0.08 4.61 -7.72
N TYR A 99 0.20 5.24 -6.57
CA TYR A 99 -0.84 5.62 -5.61
C TYR A 99 -0.63 7.02 -5.03
N ASN A 100 -1.70 7.61 -4.52
CA ASN A 100 -1.66 8.94 -3.94
C ASN A 100 -0.98 8.91 -2.57
N PHE A 101 -0.05 9.83 -2.33
CA PHE A 101 0.62 9.96 -1.05
C PHE A 101 0.45 11.39 -0.54
N LYS A 102 -0.05 11.53 0.70
CA LYS A 102 -0.36 12.83 1.33
C LYS A 102 -1.30 13.72 0.49
N GLY A 103 -2.34 13.12 -0.09
CA GLY A 103 -3.34 13.84 -0.88
C GLY A 103 -2.84 14.39 -2.23
N LYS A 104 -1.61 14.06 -2.63
CA LYS A 104 -1.06 14.44 -3.94
C LYS A 104 -1.04 13.25 -4.87
N GLU A 105 -1.65 13.40 -6.04
CA GLU A 105 -1.41 12.52 -7.18
C GLU A 105 0.05 12.70 -7.61
N ARG A 106 0.86 11.66 -7.42
CA ARG A 106 2.21 11.64 -7.97
C ARG A 106 2.11 11.08 -9.39
N ASN A 107 2.24 11.95 -10.38
CA ASN A 107 2.30 11.56 -11.79
C ASN A 107 3.44 10.57 -12.03
N GLN A 108 3.13 9.27 -12.15
CA GLN A 108 3.98 8.16 -12.63
C GLN A 108 5.49 8.30 -12.35
N GLU A 109 5.87 8.77 -11.16
CA GLU A 109 7.27 8.99 -10.82
C GLU A 109 7.94 7.62 -10.65
N PHE A 110 9.14 7.47 -11.22
CA PHE A 110 9.96 6.30 -10.93
C PHE A 110 10.81 6.57 -9.71
N ILE A 111 10.68 5.72 -8.69
CA ILE A 111 11.65 5.67 -7.60
C ILE A 111 12.73 4.64 -7.94
N THR A 112 13.98 4.95 -7.56
CA THR A 112 15.10 4.02 -7.72
C THR A 112 15.43 3.44 -6.35
N VAL A 113 15.27 2.13 -6.21
CA VAL A 113 15.58 1.40 -4.97
C VAL A 113 16.84 0.56 -5.20
N PHE A 114 17.82 0.68 -4.31
CA PHE A 114 18.98 -0.20 -4.32
C PHE A 114 18.60 -1.60 -3.85
N ILE A 115 18.85 -2.61 -4.68
CA ILE A 115 18.52 -4.01 -4.36
C ILE A 115 19.76 -4.72 -3.83
N SER A 116 20.80 -4.80 -4.66
CA SER A 116 22.03 -5.56 -4.35
C SER A 116 23.17 -5.22 -5.31
N SER A 117 24.19 -6.07 -5.37
CA SER A 117 25.26 -6.02 -6.36
C SER A 117 25.49 -7.39 -7.02
N THR A 118 26.23 -7.41 -8.12
CA THR A 118 26.65 -8.65 -8.78
C THR A 118 27.59 -9.51 -7.94
N LYS A 119 28.13 -8.98 -6.83
CA LYS A 119 28.86 -9.78 -5.84
C LYS A 119 27.97 -10.84 -5.18
N LYS A 120 26.74 -10.46 -4.82
CA LYS A 120 25.76 -11.35 -4.17
C LYS A 120 24.97 -12.15 -5.20
N TYR A 121 24.72 -11.57 -6.38
CA TYR A 121 23.99 -12.20 -7.48
C TYR A 121 24.87 -12.20 -8.74
N PRO A 122 25.78 -13.18 -8.91
CA PRO A 122 26.72 -13.23 -10.03
C PRO A 122 26.04 -13.26 -11.40
N ASN A 123 24.86 -13.86 -11.48
CA ASN A 123 24.02 -13.90 -12.69
C ASN A 123 23.26 -12.58 -12.95
N GLY A 124 23.43 -11.58 -12.09
CA GLY A 124 22.80 -10.27 -12.22
C GLY A 124 21.27 -10.37 -12.24
N ILE A 125 20.63 -9.64 -13.16
CA ILE A 125 19.16 -9.59 -13.28
C ILE A 125 18.51 -10.92 -13.68
N LYS A 126 19.30 -11.91 -14.13
CA LYS A 126 18.81 -13.24 -14.53
C LYS A 126 18.71 -14.21 -13.36
N ASP A 127 19.11 -13.80 -12.17
CA ASP A 127 19.07 -14.65 -10.99
C ASP A 127 17.61 -14.90 -10.54
N PRO A 128 17.17 -16.17 -10.38
CA PRO A 128 15.79 -16.51 -10.11
C PRO A 128 15.30 -16.05 -8.72
N GLU A 129 16.19 -15.86 -7.75
CA GLU A 129 15.83 -15.40 -6.41
C GLU A 129 15.82 -13.87 -6.29
N LEU A 130 16.30 -13.16 -7.30
CA LEU A 130 16.46 -11.72 -7.26
C LEU A 130 15.11 -11.00 -7.28
N GLU A 131 14.11 -11.53 -7.98
CA GLU A 131 12.79 -10.88 -8.06
C GLU A 131 12.09 -10.85 -6.69
N SER A 132 12.06 -11.99 -5.98
CA SER A 132 11.46 -12.07 -4.64
C SER A 132 12.23 -11.22 -3.64
N TYR A 133 13.57 -11.26 -3.68
CA TYR A 133 14.41 -10.39 -2.85
C TYR A 133 14.20 -8.90 -3.16
N ALA A 134 14.00 -8.54 -4.43
CA ALA A 134 13.72 -7.17 -4.83
C ALA A 134 12.36 -6.69 -4.30
N LYS A 135 11.31 -7.52 -4.39
CA LYS A 135 9.97 -7.21 -3.83
C LYS A 135 10.07 -6.88 -2.35
N GLU A 136 10.78 -7.69 -1.57
CA GLU A 136 10.99 -7.47 -0.14
C GLU A 136 11.75 -6.15 0.13
N LYS A 137 12.79 -5.85 -0.66
CA LYS A 137 13.53 -4.58 -0.52
C LYS A 137 12.71 -3.35 -0.89
N ILE A 138 11.87 -3.46 -1.91
CA ILE A 138 10.95 -2.38 -2.30
C ILE A 138 9.89 -2.17 -1.20
N TYR A 139 9.36 -3.24 -0.63
CA TYR A 139 8.44 -3.17 0.50
C TYR A 139 9.06 -2.43 1.69
N GLN A 140 10.27 -2.83 2.11
CA GLN A 140 11.01 -2.18 3.19
C GLN A 140 11.26 -0.69 2.90
N TYR A 141 11.56 -0.34 1.65
CA TYR A 141 11.70 1.05 1.23
C TYR A 141 10.39 1.82 1.44
N PHE A 142 9.26 1.29 0.99
CA PHE A 142 7.96 1.93 1.18
C PHE A 142 7.58 2.05 2.64
N TYR A 143 7.77 1.00 3.44
CA TYR A 143 7.48 1.01 4.88
C TYR A 143 8.23 2.13 5.60
N LYS A 144 9.51 2.33 5.28
CA LYS A 144 10.35 3.37 5.88
C LYS A 144 10.03 4.78 5.39
N ASN A 145 9.79 4.96 4.08
CA ASN A 145 9.74 6.29 3.46
C ASN A 145 8.32 6.80 3.20
N ALA A 146 7.32 5.92 3.22
CA ALA A 146 5.92 6.23 3.01
C ALA A 146 5.05 5.40 3.96
N PRO A 147 4.95 5.80 5.24
CA PRO A 147 4.12 5.09 6.22
C PRO A 147 2.67 4.96 5.75
N ILE A 148 1.99 3.88 6.15
CA ILE A 148 0.60 3.64 5.81
C ILE A 148 -0.27 4.42 6.78
N GLU A 149 -1.02 5.39 6.26
CA GLU A 149 -1.99 6.16 7.04
C GLU A 149 -3.38 5.55 6.85
N LEU A 150 -4.07 5.26 7.95
CA LEU A 150 -5.48 4.85 8.00
C LEU A 150 -6.32 5.92 8.70
N MET A 151 -7.63 5.87 8.51
CA MET A 151 -8.57 6.82 9.10
C MET A 151 -9.48 6.09 10.09
N ASP A 152 -9.50 6.54 11.33
CA ASP A 152 -10.46 6.06 12.31
C ASP A 152 -11.88 6.56 11.99
N ILE A 153 -12.77 6.21 12.89
CA ILE A 153 -14.21 6.34 12.70
C ILE A 153 -14.73 7.74 13.00
N ASN A 154 -13.88 8.56 13.60
CA ASN A 154 -14.10 9.97 13.89
C ASN A 154 -13.38 10.85 12.85
N GLY A 155 -12.77 10.24 11.82
CA GLY A 155 -11.99 10.94 10.80
C GLY A 155 -10.54 11.22 11.21
N ASN A 156 -10.08 10.74 12.37
CA ASN A 156 -8.69 10.95 12.79
C ASN A 156 -7.76 9.97 12.06
N THR A 157 -6.64 10.47 11.55
CA THR A 157 -5.66 9.61 10.91
C THR A 157 -4.69 9.00 11.93
N TYR A 158 -4.26 7.76 11.67
CA TYR A 158 -3.20 7.10 12.42
C TYR A 158 -2.29 6.30 11.47
N ILE A 159 -1.05 6.05 11.91
CA ILE A 159 -0.07 5.27 11.16
C ILE A 159 -0.15 3.81 11.59
N LEU A 160 -0.14 2.92 10.61
CA LEU A 160 -0.06 1.46 10.77
C LEU A 160 1.41 0.98 10.81
#